data_AF-A0A0F8YM98-F1
#
_entry.id   AF-A0A0F8YM98-F1
#
_cell.length_a   1.000
_cell.length_b   1.000
_cell.length_c   1.000
_cell.angle_alpha   90.00
_cell.angle_beta   90.00
_cell.angle_gamma   90.00
#
_symmetry.space_group_name_H-M   'P 1'
#
loop_
_entity.id
_entity.type
_entity.pdbx_description
1 polymer ?
#
loop_
_entity_poly.entity_id
_entity_poly.type
_entity_poly.pdbx_seq_one_letter_code
_entity_poly.pdbx_strand_id
1 'polypeptide(L)'
;MPDEVKDPVQDPGKGTPGEAVIEIEAGNTFNKQQIIDLRNTKVSLEKDLGDVRGVLTTAQADLEKSKNEFSTLNIAKLQGLNELDSARAKIKELEGVTQTYISPDKYKAIQDEVEGHKWESLVTKVDFLNKTFGVEVGKLHGKSLGELGLMQEGLELGGAKSKPAVLNTKDNATSSPDWQSSIEQNKLKIAELRSKKGKVRSD
;
A
#
# COMPACT_ATOMS: atom_id res chain seq x y z
N MET A 1 127.09 -64.29 -1.38
CA MET A 1 126.95 -63.17 -2.33
C MET A 1 125.45 -62.89 -2.42
N PRO A 2 125.00 -61.66 -2.14
CA PRO A 2 123.58 -61.31 -2.18
C PRO A 2 123.20 -60.86 -3.59
N ASP A 3 122.10 -61.37 -4.12
CA ASP A 3 121.44 -60.78 -5.29
C ASP A 3 120.18 -60.05 -4.83
N GLU A 4 120.13 -58.77 -5.19
CA GLU A 4 119.16 -57.77 -4.81
C GLU A 4 117.74 -58.14 -5.26
N VAL A 5 116.81 -58.17 -4.29
CA VAL A 5 115.38 -58.07 -4.56
C VAL A 5 115.12 -56.66 -5.07
N LYS A 6 114.86 -56.53 -6.38
CA LYS A 6 114.31 -55.29 -6.94
C LYS A 6 112.80 -55.28 -6.73
N ASP A 7 112.34 -54.44 -5.82
CA ASP A 7 110.92 -54.08 -5.68
C ASP A 7 110.39 -53.52 -7.01
N PRO A 8 109.16 -53.87 -7.44
CA PRO A 8 108.54 -53.23 -8.57
C PRO A 8 108.25 -51.76 -8.25
N VAL A 9 108.83 -50.89 -9.06
CA VAL A 9 108.61 -49.44 -9.07
C VAL A 9 107.10 -49.15 -9.14
N GLN A 10 106.60 -48.45 -8.13
CA GLN A 10 105.29 -47.79 -8.18
C GLN A 10 105.28 -46.81 -9.36
N ASP A 11 104.43 -47.06 -10.34
CA ASP A 11 104.09 -46.12 -11.41
C ASP A 11 103.14 -45.05 -10.83
N PRO A 12 103.57 -43.78 -10.65
CA PRO A 12 102.74 -42.72 -10.08
C PRO A 12 101.93 -42.09 -11.22
N GLY A 13 100.97 -42.84 -11.79
CA GLY A 13 100.53 -42.46 -13.13
C GLY A 13 99.21 -42.98 -13.64
N LYS A 14 98.31 -43.52 -12.81
CA LYS A 14 96.93 -43.81 -13.26
C LYS A 14 95.92 -43.49 -12.17
N GLY A 15 95.64 -42.20 -12.00
CA GLY A 15 94.38 -41.78 -11.38
C GLY A 15 93.23 -42.34 -12.21
N THR A 16 92.33 -43.08 -11.59
CA THR A 16 90.96 -43.26 -12.08
C THR A 16 90.44 -41.89 -12.55
N PRO A 17 89.77 -41.76 -13.70
CA PRO A 17 89.28 -40.47 -14.16
C PRO A 17 88.41 -39.86 -13.05
N GLY A 18 88.95 -38.86 -12.35
CA GLY A 18 88.24 -38.14 -11.31
C GLY A 18 87.00 -37.55 -11.95
N GLU A 19 85.85 -37.82 -11.34
CA GLU A 19 84.57 -37.29 -11.78
C GLU A 19 84.72 -35.79 -12.04
N ALA A 20 84.44 -35.33 -13.26
CA ALA A 20 84.64 -33.94 -13.63
C ALA A 20 83.67 -33.06 -12.82
N VAL A 21 84.20 -32.44 -11.77
CA VAL A 21 83.51 -31.51 -10.89
C VAL A 21 83.58 -30.11 -11.49
N ILE A 22 82.45 -29.42 -11.55
CA ILE A 22 82.38 -28.02 -11.97
C ILE A 22 82.24 -27.18 -10.71
N GLU A 23 83.17 -26.25 -10.50
CA GLU A 23 83.13 -25.29 -9.40
C GLU A 23 82.21 -24.13 -9.82
N ILE A 24 81.21 -23.84 -9.00
CA ILE A 24 80.36 -22.65 -9.13
C ILE A 24 80.55 -21.84 -7.84
N GLU A 25 80.53 -20.51 -7.95
CA GLU A 25 80.91 -19.58 -6.87
C GLU A 25 80.36 -19.97 -5.48
N ALA A 26 81.19 -19.74 -4.46
CA ALA A 26 81.04 -20.12 -3.04
C ALA A 26 81.48 -21.55 -2.64
N GLY A 27 82.42 -22.16 -3.36
CA GLY A 27 83.14 -23.37 -2.89
C GLY A 27 82.30 -24.66 -2.87
N ASN A 28 81.12 -24.65 -3.50
CA ASN A 28 80.30 -25.85 -3.66
C ASN A 28 80.70 -26.55 -4.96
N THR A 29 81.30 -27.72 -4.82
CA THR A 29 81.66 -28.61 -5.92
C THR A 29 80.52 -29.58 -6.20
N PHE A 30 79.91 -29.48 -7.38
CA PHE A 30 78.89 -30.44 -7.83
C PHE A 30 79.48 -31.37 -8.88
N ASN A 31 79.16 -32.66 -8.77
CA ASN A 31 79.44 -33.59 -9.86
C ASN A 31 78.38 -33.46 -10.98
N LYS A 32 78.68 -34.02 -12.15
CA LYS A 32 77.80 -33.92 -13.33
C LYS A 32 76.39 -34.46 -13.07
N GLN A 33 76.26 -35.52 -12.28
CA GLN A 33 74.96 -36.11 -11.97
C GLN A 33 74.10 -35.18 -11.13
N GLN A 34 74.67 -34.56 -10.09
CA GLN A 34 73.97 -33.58 -9.26
C GLN A 34 73.49 -32.37 -10.07
N ILE A 35 74.27 -31.91 -11.05
CA ILE A 35 73.87 -30.81 -11.94
C ILE A 35 72.68 -31.22 -12.83
N ILE A 36 72.66 -32.46 -13.32
CA ILE A 36 71.55 -32.99 -14.11
C ILE A 36 70.29 -33.09 -13.25
N ASP A 37 70.41 -33.62 -12.04
CA ASP A 37 69.27 -33.79 -11.11
C ASP A 37 68.68 -32.44 -10.68
N LEU A 38 69.52 -31.44 -10.42
CA LEU A 38 69.10 -30.07 -10.13
C LEU A 38 68.37 -29.44 -11.33
N ARG A 39 68.87 -29.66 -12.55
CA ARG A 39 68.21 -29.16 -13.77
C ARG A 39 66.85 -29.82 -13.97
N ASN A 40 66.74 -31.13 -13.78
CA ASN A 40 65.48 -31.85 -13.90
C ASN A 40 64.47 -31.38 -12.84
N THR A 41 64.93 -31.19 -11.60
CA THR A 41 64.10 -30.65 -10.51
C THR A 41 63.60 -29.23 -10.84
N LYS A 42 64.48 -28.36 -11.35
CA LYS A 42 64.11 -27.01 -11.78
C LYS A 42 63.02 -27.04 -12.86
N VAL A 43 63.18 -27.88 -13.88
CA VAL A 43 62.18 -28.01 -14.96
C VAL A 43 60.83 -28.50 -14.40
N SER A 44 60.84 -29.45 -13.46
CA SER A 44 59.61 -29.92 -12.80
C SER A 44 58.94 -28.80 -12.01
N LEU A 45 59.70 -28.04 -11.21
CA LEU A 45 59.15 -26.93 -10.43
C LEU A 45 58.60 -25.79 -11.32
N GLU A 46 59.27 -25.51 -12.44
CA GLU A 46 58.79 -24.53 -13.42
C GLU A 46 57.47 -24.97 -14.06
N LYS A 47 57.30 -26.28 -14.30
CA LYS A 47 56.04 -26.85 -14.76
C LYS A 47 54.94 -26.74 -13.70
N ASP A 48 55.21 -27.18 -12.47
CA ASP A 48 54.24 -27.11 -11.37
C ASP A 48 53.79 -25.67 -11.10
N LEU A 49 54.72 -24.71 -11.18
CA LEU A 49 54.41 -23.28 -11.07
C LEU A 49 53.53 -22.78 -12.23
N GLY A 50 53.72 -23.31 -13.44
CA GLY A 50 52.83 -23.06 -14.57
C GLY A 50 51.42 -23.61 -14.33
N ASP A 51 51.31 -24.85 -13.86
CA ASP A 51 50.03 -25.51 -13.57
C ASP A 51 49.26 -24.78 -12.46
N VAL A 52 49.93 -24.40 -11.37
CA VAL A 52 49.34 -23.62 -10.26
C VAL A 52 48.86 -22.25 -10.74
N ARG A 53 49.63 -21.57 -11.61
CA ARG A 53 49.19 -20.30 -12.20
C ARG A 53 47.95 -20.47 -13.07
N GLY A 54 47.88 -21.56 -13.84
CA GLY A 54 46.69 -21.91 -14.63
C GLY A 54 45.45 -22.09 -13.74
N VAL A 55 45.57 -22.88 -12.68
CA VAL A 55 44.48 -23.09 -11.71
C VAL A 55 44.06 -21.77 -11.06
N LEU A 56 45.02 -20.91 -10.68
CA LEU A 56 44.72 -19.62 -10.09
C LEU A 56 43.94 -18.71 -11.06
N THR A 57 44.32 -18.67 -12.33
CA THR A 57 43.61 -17.88 -13.35
C THR A 57 42.18 -18.40 -13.55
N THR A 58 41.97 -19.70 -13.60
CA THR A 58 40.62 -20.29 -13.69
C THR A 58 39.77 -19.96 -12.46
N ALA A 59 40.32 -20.13 -11.26
CA ALA A 59 39.62 -19.81 -10.01
C ALA A 59 39.24 -18.31 -9.91
N GLN A 60 40.10 -17.41 -10.41
CA GLN A 60 39.78 -15.98 -10.48
C GLN A 60 38.64 -15.69 -11.45
N ALA A 61 38.61 -16.36 -12.61
CA ALA A 61 37.52 -16.21 -13.58
C ALA A 61 36.18 -16.73 -13.02
N ASP A 62 36.21 -17.88 -12.34
CA ASP A 62 35.02 -18.47 -11.70
C ASP A 62 34.49 -17.60 -10.55
N LEU A 63 35.40 -17.01 -9.75
CA LEU A 63 35.03 -16.08 -8.69
C LEU A 63 34.32 -14.84 -9.25
N GLU A 64 34.85 -14.24 -10.31
CA GLU A 64 34.25 -13.05 -10.91
C GLU A 64 32.89 -13.37 -11.55
N LYS A 65 32.78 -14.55 -12.17
CA LYS A 65 31.50 -15.06 -12.68
C LYS A 65 30.47 -15.21 -11.56
N SER A 66 30.84 -15.87 -10.46
CA SER A 66 29.95 -16.08 -9.30
C SER A 66 29.52 -14.75 -8.67
N LYS A 67 30.42 -13.77 -8.60
CA LYS A 67 30.11 -12.42 -8.10
C LYS A 67 29.08 -11.69 -8.96
N ASN A 68 29.18 -11.84 -10.29
CA ASN A 68 28.19 -11.30 -11.22
C ASN A 68 26.84 -11.99 -11.07
N GLU A 69 26.81 -13.32 -10.97
CA GLU A 69 25.59 -14.09 -10.72
C GLU A 69 24.92 -13.67 -9.40
N PHE A 70 25.70 -13.48 -8.34
CA PHE A 70 25.20 -12.99 -7.05
C PHE A 70 24.59 -11.59 -7.16
N SER A 71 25.22 -10.69 -7.91
CA SER A 71 24.68 -9.34 -8.18
C SER A 71 23.34 -9.42 -8.90
N THR A 72 23.23 -10.25 -9.94
CA THR A 72 21.97 -10.47 -10.67
C THR A 72 20.88 -11.05 -9.76
N LEU A 73 21.20 -12.05 -8.94
CA LEU A 73 20.27 -12.63 -7.97
C LEU A 73 19.80 -11.60 -6.93
N ASN A 74 20.69 -10.71 -6.48
CA ASN A 74 20.33 -9.67 -5.54
C ASN A 74 19.36 -8.64 -6.15
N ILE A 75 19.55 -8.28 -7.43
CA ILE A 75 18.61 -7.43 -8.16
C ILE A 75 17.23 -8.11 -8.27
N ALA A 76 17.20 -9.38 -8.67
CA ALA A 76 15.95 -10.15 -8.78
C ALA A 76 15.23 -10.26 -7.42
N LYS A 77 15.98 -10.46 -6.33
CA LYS A 77 15.44 -10.46 -4.96
C LYS A 77 14.79 -9.12 -4.61
N LEU A 78 15.44 -8.00 -4.90
CA LEU A 78 14.89 -6.66 -4.63
C LEU A 78 13.63 -6.39 -5.45
N GLN A 79 13.59 -6.83 -6.71
CA GLN A 79 12.39 -6.75 -7.54
C GLN A 79 11.24 -7.57 -6.95
N GLY A 80 11.50 -8.82 -6.55
CA GLY A 80 10.48 -9.67 -5.91
C GLY A 80 9.96 -9.11 -4.59
N LEU A 81 10.81 -8.47 -3.78
CA LEU A 81 10.38 -7.77 -2.56
C LEU A 81 9.44 -6.60 -2.87
N ASN A 82 9.75 -5.79 -3.89
CA ASN A 82 8.90 -4.67 -4.30
C ASN A 82 7.53 -5.15 -4.83
N GLU A 83 7.49 -6.25 -5.59
CA GLU A 83 6.25 -6.86 -6.06
C GLU A 83 5.40 -7.37 -4.89
N LEU A 84 6.04 -8.00 -3.90
CA LEU A 84 5.38 -8.50 -2.70
C LEU A 84 4.79 -7.37 -1.85
N ASP A 85 5.51 -6.26 -1.69
CA ASP A 85 5.00 -5.08 -0.99
C ASP A 85 3.82 -4.44 -1.75
N SER A 86 3.90 -4.41 -3.08
CA SER A 86 2.79 -3.94 -3.93
C SER A 86 1.56 -4.84 -3.82
N ALA A 87 1.75 -6.16 -3.76
CA ALA A 87 0.66 -7.12 -3.56
C ALA A 87 0.02 -6.97 -2.18
N ARG A 88 0.83 -6.78 -1.13
CA ARG A 88 0.34 -6.50 0.24
C ARG A 88 -0.49 -5.21 0.30
N ALA A 89 -0.05 -4.15 -0.39
CA ALA A 89 -0.81 -2.91 -0.47
C ALA A 89 -2.19 -3.12 -1.12
N LYS A 90 -2.25 -3.88 -2.23
CA LYS A 90 -3.53 -4.24 -2.89
C LYS A 90 -4.43 -5.09 -2.01
N ILE A 91 -3.88 -6.05 -1.27
CA ILE A 91 -4.66 -6.86 -0.32
C ILE A 91 -5.30 -5.95 0.72
N LYS A 92 -4.54 -5.03 1.30
CA LYS A 92 -5.06 -4.08 2.30
C LYS A 92 -6.16 -3.17 1.74
N GLU A 93 -6.03 -2.74 0.48
CA GLU A 93 -7.07 -1.97 -0.21
C GLU A 93 -8.36 -2.80 -0.37
N LEU A 94 -8.24 -4.05 -0.84
CA LEU A 94 -9.37 -4.96 -1.01
C LEU A 94 -10.04 -5.33 0.34
N GLU A 95 -9.26 -5.49 1.41
CA GLU A 95 -9.76 -5.68 2.77
C GLU A 95 -10.58 -4.47 3.25
N GLY A 96 -10.12 -3.25 2.96
CA GLY A 96 -10.87 -2.04 3.22
C GLY A 96 -12.21 -2.00 2.47
N VAL A 97 -12.20 -2.37 1.18
CA VAL A 97 -13.43 -2.47 0.39
C VAL A 97 -14.40 -3.51 0.97
N THR A 98 -13.89 -4.68 1.39
CA THR A 98 -14.73 -5.72 2.00
C THR A 98 -15.32 -5.31 3.34
N GLN A 99 -14.65 -4.48 4.13
CA GLN A 99 -15.24 -3.92 5.36
C GLN A 99 -16.43 -3.00 5.08
N THR A 100 -16.43 -2.31 3.95
CA THR A 100 -17.56 -1.46 3.51
C THR A 100 -18.63 -2.22 2.72
N TYR A 101 -18.39 -3.49 2.41
CA TYR A 101 -19.31 -4.30 1.64
C TYR A 101 -20.51 -4.72 2.49
N ILE A 102 -21.68 -4.16 2.14
CA ILE A 102 -22.97 -4.64 2.64
C ILE A 102 -23.41 -5.74 1.68
N SER A 103 -23.61 -6.96 2.18
CA SER A 103 -24.12 -8.05 1.34
C SER A 103 -25.49 -7.71 0.75
N PRO A 104 -25.83 -8.18 -0.46
CA PRO A 104 -27.13 -7.93 -1.08
C PRO A 104 -28.31 -8.26 -0.16
N ASP A 105 -28.21 -9.34 0.62
CA ASP A 105 -29.23 -9.74 1.59
C ASP A 105 -29.38 -8.73 2.73
N LYS A 106 -28.26 -8.22 3.26
CA LYS A 106 -28.30 -7.16 4.30
C LYS A 106 -28.82 -5.86 3.74
N TYR A 107 -28.43 -5.50 2.51
CA TYR A 107 -28.94 -4.30 1.83
C TYR A 107 -30.45 -4.40 1.63
N LYS A 108 -30.95 -5.54 1.18
CA LYS A 108 -32.38 -5.81 1.01
C LYS A 108 -33.14 -5.74 2.34
N ALA A 109 -32.60 -6.33 3.41
CA ALA A 109 -33.20 -6.25 4.74
C ALA A 109 -33.30 -4.79 5.24
N ILE A 110 -32.26 -3.98 5.04
CA ILE A 110 -32.28 -2.55 5.38
C ILE A 110 -33.31 -1.81 4.52
N GLN A 111 -33.42 -2.14 3.23
CA GLN A 111 -34.42 -1.54 2.34
C GLN A 111 -35.85 -1.86 2.82
N ASP A 112 -36.13 -3.12 3.14
CA ASP A 112 -37.43 -3.57 3.63
C ASP A 112 -37.78 -2.88 4.97
N GLU A 113 -36.82 -2.70 5.87
CA GLU A 113 -36.99 -1.97 7.14
C GLU A 113 -37.29 -0.48 6.91
N VAL A 114 -36.57 0.18 5.99
CA VAL A 114 -36.82 1.58 5.62
C VAL A 114 -38.21 1.74 4.97
N GLU A 115 -38.62 0.80 4.13
CA GLU A 115 -39.97 0.80 3.54
C GLU A 115 -41.05 0.59 4.60
N GLY A 116 -40.83 -0.32 5.56
CA GLY A 116 -41.70 -0.53 6.71
C GLY A 116 -41.91 0.75 7.53
N HIS A 117 -40.83 1.42 7.93
CA HIS A 117 -40.91 2.68 8.69
C HIS A 117 -41.59 3.81 7.90
N LYS A 118 -41.37 3.90 6.58
CA LYS A 118 -42.10 4.85 5.73
C LYS A 118 -43.61 4.57 5.74
N TRP A 119 -43.99 3.30 5.69
CA TRP A 119 -45.39 2.88 5.74
C TRP A 119 -46.04 3.19 7.10
N GLU A 120 -45.36 2.88 8.20
CA GLU A 120 -45.80 3.21 9.56
C GLU A 120 -46.00 4.73 9.74
N SER A 121 -45.06 5.53 9.22
CA SER A 121 -45.12 6.98 9.31
C SER A 121 -46.25 7.56 8.42
N LEU A 122 -46.51 6.97 7.25
CA LEU A 122 -47.69 7.28 6.43
C LEU A 122 -48.99 7.00 7.18
N VAL A 123 -49.16 5.80 7.72
CA VAL A 123 -50.36 5.40 8.48
C VAL A 123 -50.59 6.34 9.66
N THR A 124 -49.54 6.63 10.43
CA THR A 124 -49.61 7.54 11.58
C THR A 124 -50.07 8.92 11.15
N LYS A 125 -49.58 9.42 10.01
CA LYS A 125 -49.94 10.76 9.52
C LYS A 125 -51.35 10.83 8.95
N VAL A 126 -51.79 9.78 8.26
CA VAL A 126 -53.18 9.63 7.81
C VAL A 126 -54.13 9.59 9.00
N ASP A 127 -53.82 8.78 10.02
CA ASP A 127 -54.62 8.65 11.24
C ASP A 127 -54.69 9.99 12.00
N PHE A 128 -53.56 10.69 12.11
CA PHE A 128 -53.51 12.02 12.71
C PHE A 128 -54.40 13.03 11.98
N LEU A 129 -54.33 13.10 10.64
CA LEU A 129 -55.13 14.03 9.84
C LEU A 129 -56.63 13.72 9.93
N ASN A 130 -56.99 12.44 9.93
CA ASN A 130 -58.38 12.00 10.09
C ASN A 130 -58.92 12.35 11.48
N LYS A 131 -58.20 11.99 12.55
CA LYS A 131 -58.66 12.21 13.94
C LYS A 131 -58.65 13.67 14.37
N THR A 132 -57.67 14.44 13.91
CA THR A 132 -57.45 15.82 14.38
C THR A 132 -58.22 16.84 13.55
N PHE A 133 -58.27 16.66 12.22
CA PHE A 133 -58.89 17.61 11.31
C PHE A 133 -60.14 17.06 10.61
N GLY A 134 -60.55 15.81 10.89
CA GLY A 134 -61.74 15.21 10.30
C GLY A 134 -61.62 14.92 8.80
N VAL A 135 -60.40 14.83 8.25
CA VAL A 135 -60.21 14.56 6.83
C VAL A 135 -60.48 13.09 6.54
N GLU A 136 -61.49 12.81 5.71
CA GLU A 136 -61.85 11.44 5.32
C GLU A 136 -60.65 10.67 4.76
N VAL A 137 -60.45 9.44 5.23
CA VAL A 137 -59.32 8.58 4.83
C VAL A 137 -59.26 8.36 3.31
N GLY A 138 -60.41 8.28 2.63
CA GLY A 138 -60.48 8.15 1.17
C GLY A 138 -59.86 9.34 0.40
N LYS A 139 -59.82 10.53 0.99
CA LYS A 139 -59.15 11.73 0.43
C LYS A 139 -57.65 11.78 0.74
N LEU A 140 -57.20 11.00 1.71
CA LEU A 140 -55.80 10.87 2.11
C LEU A 140 -55.11 9.69 1.41
N HIS A 141 -55.89 8.71 0.93
CA HIS A 141 -55.38 7.54 0.24
C HIS A 141 -54.60 7.92 -1.04
N GLY A 142 -53.44 7.26 -1.24
CA GLY A 142 -52.56 7.49 -2.39
C GLY A 142 -51.66 8.73 -2.28
N LYS A 143 -51.73 9.50 -1.19
CA LYS A 143 -50.83 10.63 -0.94
C LYS A 143 -49.54 10.19 -0.27
N SER A 144 -48.44 10.80 -0.70
CA SER A 144 -47.12 10.62 -0.11
C SER A 144 -47.00 11.36 1.23
N LEU A 145 -45.97 10.99 2.00
CA LEU A 145 -45.70 11.54 3.33
C LEU A 145 -45.46 13.06 3.30
N GLY A 146 -44.84 13.55 2.21
CA GLY A 146 -44.64 14.98 1.96
C GLY A 146 -45.95 15.70 1.68
N GLU A 147 -46.82 15.15 0.83
CA GLU A 147 -48.12 15.74 0.53
C GLU A 147 -49.05 15.78 1.76
N LEU A 148 -49.04 14.72 2.57
CA LEU A 148 -49.74 14.71 3.86
C LEU A 148 -49.16 15.72 4.84
N GLY A 149 -47.83 15.94 4.82
CA GLY A 149 -47.17 16.99 5.60
C GLY A 149 -47.63 18.40 5.21
N LEU A 150 -47.70 18.69 3.91
CA LEU A 150 -48.18 19.97 3.40
C LEU A 150 -49.67 20.19 3.71
N MET A 151 -50.48 19.12 3.66
CA MET A 151 -51.89 19.20 4.07
C MET A 151 -52.04 19.51 5.54
N GLN A 152 -51.25 18.87 6.41
CA GLN A 152 -51.22 19.19 7.83
C GLN A 152 -50.88 20.66 8.05
N GLU A 153 -49.79 21.14 7.46
CA GLU A 153 -49.35 22.53 7.59
C GLU A 153 -50.42 23.52 7.11
N GLY A 154 -51.03 23.26 5.96
CA GLY A 154 -52.13 24.07 5.43
C GLY A 154 -53.37 24.10 6.34
N LEU A 155 -53.75 22.97 6.93
CA LEU A 155 -54.89 22.87 7.86
C LEU A 155 -54.60 23.57 9.20
N GLU A 156 -53.36 23.47 9.69
CA GLU A 156 -52.92 24.16 10.89
C GLU A 156 -52.89 25.68 10.72
N LEU A 157 -52.37 26.17 9.58
CA LEU A 157 -52.35 27.60 9.24
C LEU A 157 -53.75 28.13 8.94
N GLY A 158 -54.64 27.30 8.39
CA GLY A 158 -56.03 27.65 8.09
C GLY A 158 -56.98 27.67 9.30
N GLY A 159 -56.48 27.41 10.52
CA GLY A 159 -57.28 27.51 11.75
C GLY A 159 -58.23 26.33 12.01
N ALA A 160 -58.05 25.18 11.33
CA ALA A 160 -58.94 24.03 11.44
C ALA A 160 -58.85 23.25 12.78
N LYS A 161 -58.17 23.79 13.81
CA LYS A 161 -57.90 23.10 15.09
C LYS A 161 -59.10 22.98 16.04
N SER A 162 -60.34 23.24 15.61
CA SER A 162 -61.49 23.09 16.50
C SER A 162 -62.70 22.51 15.79
N LYS A 163 -63.34 21.54 16.46
CA LYS A 163 -64.72 21.07 16.17
C LYS A 163 -65.58 22.27 15.78
N PRO A 164 -66.54 22.12 14.84
CA PRO A 164 -67.38 23.24 14.42
C PRO A 164 -68.05 23.84 15.66
N ALA A 165 -67.59 25.03 16.06
CA ALA A 165 -68.30 25.82 17.04
C ALA A 165 -69.63 26.17 16.40
N VAL A 166 -70.72 25.59 16.92
CA VAL A 166 -72.07 26.00 16.58
C VAL A 166 -72.17 27.46 17.00
N LEU A 167 -72.03 28.37 16.03
CA LEU A 167 -72.20 29.80 16.19
C LEU A 167 -73.68 30.06 16.51
N ASN A 168 -73.99 30.11 17.80
CA ASN A 168 -75.25 30.68 18.27
C ASN A 168 -75.13 32.21 18.20
N THR A 169 -75.46 32.78 17.04
CA THR A 169 -75.43 34.24 16.84
C THR A 169 -76.68 34.87 17.44
N LYS A 170 -76.68 35.00 18.76
CA LYS A 170 -77.36 36.09 19.46
C LYS A 170 -76.32 36.74 20.34
N ASP A 171 -75.73 37.81 19.82
CA ASP A 171 -75.53 39.08 20.53
C ASP A 171 -74.39 39.90 19.89
N ASN A 172 -74.83 41.02 19.32
CA ASN A 172 -74.15 42.30 19.16
C ASN A 172 -72.64 42.29 18.87
N ALA A 173 -72.29 42.39 17.59
CA ALA A 173 -70.96 42.77 17.13
C ALA A 173 -70.64 44.21 17.59
N THR A 174 -70.01 44.34 18.75
CA THR A 174 -69.35 45.58 19.15
C THR A 174 -67.93 45.55 18.57
N SER A 175 -67.71 46.48 17.63
CA SER A 175 -66.44 46.86 17.05
C SER A 175 -65.36 47.07 18.12
N SER A 176 -64.41 46.14 18.24
CA SER A 176 -63.20 46.37 19.05
C SER A 176 -62.21 47.25 18.27
N PRO A 177 -61.67 48.34 18.85
CA PRO A 177 -60.72 49.26 18.17
C PRO A 177 -59.34 48.66 17.85
N ASP A 178 -59.01 47.48 18.36
CA ASP A 178 -57.63 46.95 18.37
C ASP A 178 -57.12 46.44 17.00
N TRP A 179 -58.03 46.08 16.09
CA TRP A 179 -57.64 45.54 14.78
C TRP A 179 -57.12 46.62 13.83
N GLN A 180 -57.62 47.86 13.94
CA GLN A 180 -57.17 48.98 13.10
C GLN A 180 -55.73 49.39 13.46
N SER A 181 -55.38 49.38 14.75
CA SER A 181 -54.02 49.66 15.24
C SER A 181 -53.03 48.59 14.75
N SER A 182 -53.44 47.32 14.74
CA SER A 182 -52.62 46.22 14.20
C SER A 182 -52.37 46.33 12.70
N ILE A 183 -53.35 46.84 11.93
CA ILE A 183 -53.18 47.05 10.48
C ILE A 183 -52.16 48.17 10.20
N GLU A 184 -52.21 49.28 10.93
CA GLU A 184 -51.26 50.38 10.75
C GLU A 184 -49.83 49.98 11.15
N GLN A 185 -49.66 49.20 12.22
CA GLN A 185 -48.35 48.63 12.58
C GLN A 185 -47.82 47.68 11.49
N ASN A 186 -48.68 46.86 10.89
CA ASN A 186 -48.27 45.95 9.81
C ASN A 186 -47.87 46.72 8.53
N LYS A 187 -48.56 47.81 8.19
CA LYS A 187 -48.18 48.68 7.06
C LYS A 187 -46.80 49.31 7.27
N LEU A 188 -46.50 49.78 8.48
CA LEU A 188 -45.19 50.34 8.85
C LEU A 188 -44.07 49.29 8.71
N LYS A 189 -44.29 48.06 9.21
CA LYS A 189 -43.32 46.95 9.08
C LYS A 189 -43.03 46.59 7.63
N ILE A 190 -44.06 46.58 6.77
CA ILE A 190 -43.89 46.30 5.34
C ILE A 190 -43.08 47.41 4.64
N ALA A 191 -43.30 48.68 5.00
CA ALA A 191 -42.52 49.80 4.46
C ALA A 191 -41.04 49.71 4.86
N GLU A 192 -40.74 49.35 6.11
CA GLU A 192 -39.38 49.19 6.61
C GLU A 192 -38.63 48.04 5.91
N LEU A 193 -39.31 46.93 5.65
CA LEU A 193 -38.75 45.79 4.89
C LEU A 193 -38.46 46.15 3.43
N ARG A 194 -39.32 46.96 2.80
CA ARG A 194 -39.08 47.45 1.42
C ARG A 194 -37.89 48.42 1.35
N SER A 195 -37.71 49.27 2.35
CA SER A 195 -36.54 50.15 2.47
C SER A 195 -35.24 49.35 2.63
N LYS A 196 -35.23 48.30 3.47
CA LYS A 196 -34.05 47.44 3.67
C LYS A 196 -33.69 46.62 2.43
N LYS A 197 -34.67 46.20 1.63
CA LYS A 197 -34.43 45.40 0.40
C LYS A 197 -33.84 46.21 -0.77
N GLY A 198 -33.94 47.54 -0.75
CA GLY A 198 -33.40 48.43 -1.78
C GLY A 198 -31.91 48.79 -1.63
N LYS A 199 -31.25 48.42 -0.53
CA LYS A 199 -29.89 48.85 -0.19
C LYS A 199 -28.79 47.78 -0.35
N VAL A 200 -29.11 46.62 -0.94
CA VAL A 200 -28.18 45.47 -1.07
C VAL A 200 -27.73 45.23 -2.52
N ARG A 201 -27.73 46.26 -3.37
CA ARG A 201 -27.12 46.21 -4.70
C ARG A 201 -26.35 47.49 -5.00
N SER A 202 -25.14 47.57 -4.47
CA SER A 202 -24.02 48.35 -5.02
C SER A 202 -22.77 47.78 -4.36
N ASP A 203 -21.85 47.33 -5.20
CA ASP A 203 -20.55 46.67 -4.98
C ASP A 203 -20.57 45.14 -5.10
#